data_AF-A0A2N2U0N1-F1
#
_entry.id   AF-A0A2N2U0N1-F1
#
_cell.length_a   1.000
_cell.length_b   1.000
_cell.length_c   1.000
_cell.angle_alpha   90.00
_cell.angle_beta   90.00
_cell.angle_gamma   90.00
#
_symmetry.space_group_name_H-M   'P 1'
#
loop_
_entity.id
_entity.type
_entity.pdbx_description
1 polymer ?
#
loop_
_entity_poly.entity_id
_entity_poly.type
_entity_poly.pdbx_seq_one_letter_code
_entity_poly.pdbx_strand_id
1 'polypeptide(L)'
;MLSPRGPGGSLKLGALQLGAVQHGVRVYGGLVAAAVRELPNVDVVEVAVARPSIAASRDAGRALTRAGVDVAYVQLNPQPAVGVWGRHLAQLAHLEAFLSAWRGPLVATVHDLAPRLAPRARLAAVREAHGPRGL
;
A
#
# COMPACT_ATOMS: atom_id res chain seq x y z
N MET A 1 -7.26 -21.74 -2.04
CA MET A 1 -8.62 -21.68 -2.60
C MET A 1 -9.45 -20.81 -1.68
N LEU A 2 -9.91 -19.64 -2.14
CA LEU A 2 -10.85 -18.81 -1.38
C LEU A 2 -12.25 -19.34 -1.64
N SER A 3 -12.80 -20.14 -0.72
CA SER A 3 -14.24 -20.37 -0.71
C SER A 3 -14.90 -19.07 -0.22
N PRO A 4 -15.79 -18.43 -1.01
CA PRO A 4 -16.68 -17.45 -0.43
C PRO A 4 -17.50 -18.15 0.66
N ARG A 5 -17.78 -17.44 1.77
CA ARG A 5 -18.80 -17.90 2.71
C ARG A 5 -20.14 -17.95 1.95
N GLY A 6 -21.05 -18.81 2.40
CA GLY A 6 -22.37 -18.99 1.76
C GLY A 6 -23.16 -17.66 1.65
N PRO A 7 -24.22 -17.63 0.82
CA PRO A 7 -24.98 -16.40 0.55
C PRO A 7 -25.39 -15.69 1.86
N GLY A 8 -24.85 -14.49 2.07
CA GLY A 8 -24.94 -13.72 3.32
C GLY A 8 -23.60 -13.43 4.02
N GLY A 9 -22.49 -14.06 3.61
CA GLY A 9 -21.16 -13.77 4.16
C GLY A 9 -20.42 -12.65 3.43
N SER A 10 -20.27 -11.49 4.08
CA SER A 10 -19.43 -10.39 3.60
C SER A 10 -17.94 -10.78 3.56
N LEU A 11 -17.22 -10.36 2.51
CA LEU A 11 -15.78 -10.53 2.36
C LEU A 11 -15.03 -9.44 3.14
N LYS A 12 -14.19 -9.83 4.09
CA LYS A 12 -13.48 -8.84 4.93
C LYS A 12 -12.13 -8.47 4.33
N LEU A 13 -12.03 -7.26 3.75
CA LEU A 13 -10.82 -6.70 3.15
C LEU A 13 -10.01 -5.89 4.16
N GLY A 14 -8.72 -6.17 4.26
CA GLY A 14 -7.76 -5.43 5.09
C GLY A 14 -6.95 -4.43 4.28
N ALA A 15 -7.41 -3.18 4.17
CA ALA A 15 -6.70 -2.13 3.43
C ALA A 15 -5.58 -1.51 4.29
N LEU A 16 -4.34 -1.65 3.84
CA LEU A 16 -3.17 -1.15 4.57
C LEU A 16 -2.76 0.25 4.08
N GLN A 17 -2.99 1.26 4.93
CA GLN A 17 -2.73 2.67 4.66
C GLN A 17 -1.31 3.05 5.09
N LEU A 18 -0.51 3.64 4.18
CA LEU A 18 0.96 3.68 4.31
C LEU A 18 1.54 5.09 4.29
N GLY A 19 2.26 5.46 5.34
CA GLY A 19 2.85 6.79 5.53
C GLY A 19 1.95 7.77 6.28
N ALA A 20 2.44 9.00 6.47
CA ALA A 20 1.66 10.06 7.09
C ALA A 20 0.48 10.48 6.20
N VAL A 21 -0.52 11.16 6.79
CA VAL A 21 -1.83 11.44 6.16
C VAL A 21 -1.70 12.13 4.80
N GLN A 22 -0.71 13.01 4.66
CA GLN A 22 -0.43 13.80 3.46
C GLN A 22 0.34 13.06 2.34
N HIS A 23 0.69 11.78 2.49
CA HIS A 23 1.38 11.04 1.44
C HIS A 23 0.39 10.56 0.36
N GLY A 24 0.71 10.79 -0.92
CA GLY A 24 -0.15 10.41 -2.04
C GLY A 24 -0.59 8.94 -2.04
N VAL A 25 0.31 8.02 -1.68
CA VAL A 25 0.02 6.58 -1.50
C VAL A 25 -1.10 6.35 -0.47
N ARG A 26 -1.10 7.08 0.65
CA ARG A 26 -2.15 6.98 1.67
C ARG A 26 -3.45 7.67 1.25
N VAL A 27 -3.37 8.79 0.55
CA VAL A 27 -4.56 9.46 0.00
C VAL A 27 -5.26 8.55 -1.03
N TYR A 28 -4.49 7.97 -1.96
CA TYR A 28 -4.99 7.02 -2.94
C TYR A 28 -5.50 5.72 -2.30
N GLY A 29 -4.80 5.19 -1.29
CA GLY A 29 -5.29 4.06 -0.48
C GLY A 29 -6.59 4.36 0.26
N GLY A 30 -6.80 5.58 0.74
CA GLY A 30 -8.08 6.04 1.28
C GLY A 30 -9.19 6.06 0.22
N LEU A 31 -8.90 6.57 -0.99
CA LEU A 31 -9.86 6.58 -2.10
C LEU A 31 -10.25 5.17 -2.55
N VAL A 32 -9.29 4.24 -2.67
CA VAL A 32 -9.57 2.84 -2.98
C VAL A 32 -10.37 2.17 -1.86
N ALA A 33 -10.01 2.39 -0.59
CA ALA A 33 -10.75 1.85 0.55
C ALA A 33 -12.16 2.44 0.70
N ALA A 34 -12.39 3.68 0.26
CA ALA A 34 -13.73 4.26 0.17
C ALA A 34 -14.52 3.59 -0.97
N ALA A 35 -13.99 3.55 -2.20
CA ALA A 35 -14.66 2.96 -3.35
C ALA A 35 -15.03 1.46 -3.16
N VAL A 36 -14.25 0.72 -2.37
CA VAL A 36 -14.55 -0.69 -2.06
C VAL A 36 -15.66 -0.85 -1.00
N ARG A 37 -15.89 0.13 -0.10
CA ARG A 37 -17.01 0.10 0.86
C ARG A 37 -18.38 0.19 0.19
N GLU A 38 -18.45 0.79 -1.00
CA GLU A 38 -19.67 0.88 -1.81
C GLU A 38 -20.01 -0.45 -2.52
N LEU A 39 -19.15 -1.47 -2.43
CA LEU A 39 -19.40 -2.78 -3.03
C LEU A 39 -20.26 -3.67 -2.11
N PRO A 40 -21.32 -4.31 -2.62
CA PRO A 40 -22.16 -5.18 -1.82
C PRO A 40 -21.38 -6.42 -1.35
N ASN A 41 -21.52 -6.74 -0.06
CA ASN A 41 -20.83 -7.86 0.61
C ASN A 41 -19.30 -7.69 0.73
N VAL A 42 -18.80 -6.47 0.95
CA VAL A 42 -17.39 -6.23 1.30
C VAL A 42 -17.23 -5.35 2.55
N ASP A 43 -16.62 -5.91 3.60
CA ASP A 43 -16.30 -5.20 4.85
C ASP A 43 -14.85 -4.68 4.81
N VAL A 44 -14.65 -3.35 4.76
CA VAL A 44 -13.29 -2.77 4.71
C VAL A 44 -12.76 -2.40 6.11
N VAL A 45 -11.76 -3.15 6.57
CA VAL A 45 -10.93 -2.82 7.74
C VAL A 45 -9.69 -2.07 7.27
N GLU A 46 -9.43 -0.89 7.84
CA GLU A 46 -8.21 -0.14 7.56
C GLU A 46 -7.22 -0.19 8.71
N VAL A 47 -5.94 -0.33 8.35
CA VAL A 47 -4.81 -0.31 9.30
C VAL A 47 -3.78 0.70 8.79
N ALA A 48 -3.39 1.66 9.63
CA ALA A 48 -2.50 2.75 9.23
C ALA A 48 -1.08 2.61 9.81
N VAL A 49 -0.08 2.52 8.93
CA VAL A 49 1.35 2.53 9.29
C VAL A 49 1.94 3.89 8.95
N ALA A 50 1.79 4.85 9.88
CA ALA A 50 2.20 6.24 9.68
C ALA A 50 3.73 6.44 9.54
N ARG A 51 4.53 5.63 10.24
CA ARG A 51 5.99 5.59 10.14
C ARG A 51 6.46 4.13 10.03
N PRO A 52 7.11 3.72 8.93
CA PRO A 52 7.61 2.36 8.75
C PRO A 52 8.62 1.93 9.82
N SER A 53 8.47 0.70 10.31
CA SER A 53 9.49 -0.01 11.09
C SER A 53 9.20 -1.51 11.04
N ILE A 54 10.18 -2.35 11.36
CA ILE A 54 10.00 -3.81 11.46
C ILE A 54 8.88 -4.17 12.47
N ALA A 55 8.80 -3.44 13.58
CA ALA A 55 7.72 -3.60 14.56
C ALA A 55 6.37 -3.19 13.96
N ALA A 56 6.25 -1.98 13.39
CA ALA A 56 4.98 -1.47 12.86
C ALA A 56 4.43 -2.32 11.71
N SER A 57 5.29 -2.85 10.83
CA SER A 57 4.89 -3.79 9.78
C SER A 57 4.37 -5.11 10.36
N ARG A 58 5.04 -5.66 11.37
CA ARG A 58 4.59 -6.87 12.06
C ARG A 58 3.26 -6.65 12.80
N ASP A 59 3.11 -5.52 13.49
CA ASP A 59 1.93 -5.20 14.25
C ASP A 59 0.71 -4.89 13.36
N ALA A 60 0.94 -4.33 12.17
CA ALA A 60 -0.09 -4.25 11.13
C ALA A 60 -0.56 -5.64 10.67
N GLY A 61 0.36 -6.58 10.45
CA GLY A 61 0.02 -7.98 10.15
C GLY A 61 -0.80 -8.61 11.28
N ARG A 62 -0.38 -8.41 12.55
CA ARG A 62 -1.14 -8.84 13.73
C ARG A 62 -2.51 -8.15 13.84
N ALA A 63 -2.67 -6.92 13.36
CA ALA A 63 -3.93 -6.19 13.41
C ALA A 63 -4.95 -6.77 12.40
N LEU A 64 -4.53 -7.01 11.15
CA LEU A 64 -5.38 -7.66 10.14
C LEU A 64 -5.78 -9.08 10.55
N THR A 65 -4.82 -9.87 11.07
CA THR A 65 -5.09 -11.22 11.60
C THR A 65 -6.08 -11.18 12.78
N ARG A 66 -5.94 -10.24 13.72
CA ARG A 66 -6.89 -10.08 14.85
C ARG A 66 -8.27 -9.55 14.43
N ALA A 67 -8.34 -8.78 13.35
CA ALA A 67 -9.61 -8.27 12.82
C ALA A 67 -10.44 -9.33 12.07
N GLY A 68 -9.89 -10.54 11.85
CA GLY A 68 -10.55 -11.61 11.12
C GLY A 68 -10.72 -11.30 9.62
N VAL A 69 -9.77 -10.57 9.05
CA VAL A 69 -9.70 -10.22 7.62
C VAL A 69 -9.49 -11.49 6.79
N ASP A 70 -10.18 -11.61 5.66
CA ASP A 70 -10.06 -12.75 4.73
C ASP A 70 -8.97 -12.51 3.67
N VAL A 71 -8.70 -11.24 3.30
CA VAL A 71 -7.68 -10.84 2.31
C VAL A 71 -7.10 -9.46 2.63
N ALA A 72 -5.77 -9.30 2.54
CA ALA A 72 -5.10 -8.02 2.74
C ALA A 72 -4.86 -7.29 1.40
N TYR A 73 -5.03 -5.97 1.37
CA TYR A 73 -4.69 -5.09 0.25
C TYR A 73 -3.52 -4.18 0.63
N VAL A 74 -2.48 -4.16 -0.20
CA VAL A 74 -1.26 -3.34 0.00
C VAL A 74 -0.87 -2.58 -1.26
N GLN A 75 -0.22 -1.44 -1.05
CA GLN A 75 0.36 -0.63 -2.13
C GLN A 75 1.88 -0.70 -2.10
N LEU A 76 2.46 -1.14 -3.21
CA LEU A 76 3.89 -1.24 -3.44
C LEU A 76 4.39 0.03 -4.13
N ASN A 77 5.48 0.61 -3.63
CA ASN A 77 6.18 1.71 -4.30
C ASN A 77 7.66 1.31 -4.48
N PRO A 78 8.07 0.86 -5.68
CA PRO A 78 9.41 0.35 -5.93
C PRO A 78 10.49 1.45 -6.01
N GLN A 79 10.21 2.68 -5.57
CA GLN A 79 11.20 3.74 -5.46
C GLN A 79 11.91 3.72 -4.08
N PRO A 80 13.25 3.84 -4.03
CA PRO A 80 14.02 3.68 -2.79
C PRO A 80 13.72 4.70 -1.69
N ALA A 81 13.37 5.93 -2.07
CA ALA A 81 13.26 7.06 -1.13
C ALA A 81 11.84 7.32 -0.61
N VAL A 82 10.83 6.55 -1.05
CA VAL A 82 9.40 6.89 -0.86
C VAL A 82 8.55 5.70 -0.40
N GLY A 83 8.93 4.47 -0.76
CA GLY A 83 8.12 3.28 -0.49
C GLY A 83 8.38 2.59 0.85
N VAL A 84 7.30 2.12 1.49
CA VAL A 84 7.35 1.17 2.61
C VAL A 84 7.63 -0.26 2.11
N TRP A 85 7.10 -0.60 0.93
CA TRP A 85 7.21 -1.90 0.27
C TRP A 85 7.73 -1.69 -1.14
N GLY A 86 8.62 -2.56 -1.60
CA GLY A 86 9.29 -2.41 -2.87
C GLY A 86 10.47 -3.37 -2.98
N ARG A 87 11.50 -2.96 -3.73
CA ARG A 87 12.61 -3.82 -4.18
C ARG A 87 13.93 -3.60 -3.44
N HIS A 88 13.95 -2.77 -2.40
CA HIS A 88 15.15 -2.49 -1.61
C HIS A 88 15.14 -3.30 -0.31
N LEU A 89 16.32 -3.72 0.18
CA LEU A 89 16.43 -4.67 1.31
C LEU A 89 15.63 -4.26 2.55
N ALA A 90 15.62 -2.98 2.92
CA ALA A 90 14.80 -2.49 4.04
C ALA A 90 13.29 -2.64 3.80
N GLN A 91 12.83 -2.43 2.56
CA GLN A 91 11.43 -2.60 2.15
C GLN A 91 11.03 -4.09 2.12
N LEU A 92 11.96 -4.97 1.74
CA LEU A 92 11.78 -6.42 1.81
C LEU A 92 11.70 -6.89 3.28
N ALA A 93 12.56 -6.38 4.16
CA ALA A 93 12.49 -6.68 5.59
C ALA A 93 11.18 -6.19 6.24
N HIS A 94 10.61 -5.06 5.79
CA HIS A 94 9.25 -4.64 6.19
C HIS A 94 8.16 -5.61 5.70
N LEU A 95 8.27 -6.11 4.46
CA LEU A 95 7.36 -7.11 3.88
C LEU A 95 7.44 -8.45 4.64
N GLU A 96 8.64 -8.97 4.89
CA GLU A 96 8.88 -10.16 5.70
C GLU A 96 8.35 -10.02 7.13
N ALA A 97 8.56 -8.87 7.77
CA ALA A 97 8.06 -8.59 9.10
C ALA A 97 6.54 -8.65 9.19
N PHE A 98 5.83 -8.13 8.18
CA PHE A 98 4.38 -8.25 8.05
C PHE A 98 3.94 -9.69 7.78
N LEU A 99 4.54 -10.37 6.80
CA LEU A 99 4.21 -11.77 6.46
C LEU A 99 4.50 -12.75 7.60
N SER A 100 5.42 -12.41 8.52
CA SER A 100 5.62 -13.18 9.77
C SER A 100 4.39 -13.19 10.69
N ALA A 101 3.47 -12.22 10.53
CA ALA A 101 2.27 -12.04 11.34
C ALA A 101 0.94 -12.06 10.55
N TRP A 102 0.98 -12.02 9.21
CA TRP A 102 -0.15 -12.15 8.31
C TRP A 102 0.10 -13.29 7.33
N ARG A 103 -0.78 -14.31 7.33
CA ARG A 103 -0.67 -15.52 6.49
C ARG A 103 -1.83 -15.70 5.49
N GLY A 104 -2.74 -14.74 5.41
CA GLY A 104 -3.84 -14.77 4.44
C GLY A 104 -3.41 -14.30 3.05
N PRO A 105 -4.29 -14.42 2.04
CA PRO A 105 -4.10 -13.86 0.70
C PRO A 105 -3.73 -12.37 0.72
N LEU A 106 -2.92 -11.96 -0.26
CA LEU A 106 -2.41 -10.60 -0.40
C LEU A 106 -2.66 -10.09 -1.83
N VAL A 107 -3.43 -9.02 -1.94
CA VAL A 107 -3.60 -8.26 -3.19
C VAL A 107 -2.63 -7.07 -3.15
N ALA A 108 -1.73 -7.00 -4.12
CA ALA A 108 -0.75 -5.93 -4.22
C ALA A 108 -1.00 -5.10 -5.48
N THR A 109 -1.04 -3.78 -5.34
CA THR A 109 -1.02 -2.84 -6.47
C THR A 109 0.28 -2.06 -6.47
N VAL A 110 0.82 -1.75 -7.65
CA VAL A 110 2.06 -0.97 -7.79
C VAL A 110 1.70 0.48 -8.09
N HIS A 111 1.94 1.38 -7.13
CA HIS A 111 1.49 2.77 -7.20
C HIS A 111 2.36 3.63 -8.15
N ASP A 112 3.64 3.30 -8.28
CA ASP A 112 4.63 4.12 -9.01
C ASP A 112 5.57 3.28 -9.89
N LEU A 113 5.13 2.96 -11.11
CA LEU A 113 6.00 2.41 -12.16
C LEU A 113 6.71 3.51 -12.96
N ALA A 114 7.48 4.35 -12.27
CA ALA A 114 8.37 5.29 -12.93
C ALA A 114 9.43 4.51 -13.74
N PRO A 115 9.54 4.71 -15.08
CA PRO A 115 10.64 4.14 -15.85
C PRO A 115 11.98 4.71 -15.35
N ARG A 116 13.08 3.99 -15.60
CA ARG A 116 14.44 4.50 -15.36
C ARG A 116 14.79 5.59 -16.37
N LEU A 117 14.14 6.75 -16.27
CA LEU A 117 14.59 7.97 -16.96
C LEU A 117 16.02 8.24 -16.51
N ALA A 118 16.96 8.25 -17.46
CA ALA A 118 18.33 8.65 -17.20
C ALA A 118 18.34 10.04 -16.53
N PRO A 119 19.30 10.37 -15.64
CA PRO A 119 19.26 11.62 -14.88
C PRO A 119 19.08 12.89 -15.73
N ARG A 120 19.61 12.90 -16.95
CA ARG A 120 19.42 13.97 -17.96
C ARG A 120 17.95 14.12 -18.40
N ALA A 121 17.24 13.04 -18.66
CA ALA A 121 15.82 13.07 -19.05
C ALA A 121 14.92 13.50 -17.88
N ARG A 122 15.27 13.10 -16.64
CA ARG A 122 14.57 13.60 -15.44
C ARG A 122 14.76 15.12 -15.25
N LEU A 123 15.95 15.64 -15.56
CA LEU A 123 16.22 17.08 -15.51
C LEU A 123 15.50 17.87 -16.61
N ALA A 124 15.37 17.28 -17.81
CA ALA A 124 14.61 17.86 -18.92
C ALA A 124 13.11 17.97 -18.58
N ALA A 125 12.48 16.88 -18.15
CA ALA A 125 11.06 16.86 -17.79
C ALA A 125 10.72 17.86 -16.66
N VAL A 126 11.63 18.05 -15.69
CA VAL A 126 11.46 19.06 -14.61
C VAL A 126 11.59 20.49 -15.14
N ARG A 127 12.42 20.74 -16.16
CA ARG A 127 12.50 22.05 -16.83
C ARG A 127 11.25 22.34 -17.67
N GLU A 128 10.73 21.35 -18.39
CA GLU A 128 9.49 21.48 -19.16
C GLU A 128 8.27 21.73 -18.24
N ALA A 129 8.15 20.95 -17.15
CA ALA A 129 7.02 21.04 -16.22
C ALA A 129 6.96 22.33 -15.36
N HIS A 130 8.03 23.13 -15.33
CA HIS A 130 8.08 24.38 -14.56
C HIS A 130 8.38 25.63 -15.40
N GLY A 131 8.87 25.45 -16.64
CA GLY A 131 9.25 26.53 -17.54
C GLY A 131 10.46 27.35 -17.06
N PRO A 132 10.95 28.28 -17.88
CA PRO A 132 11.92 29.28 -17.47
C PRO A 132 11.22 30.34 -16.60
N ARG A 133 11.06 30.07 -15.29
CA ARG A 133 10.90 31.16 -14.34
C ARG A 133 12.19 31.98 -14.36
N GLY A 134 12.06 33.25 -14.73
CA GLY A 134 13.19 34.17 -14.85
C GLY A 134 13.92 34.38 -13.51
N LEU A 135 15.19 34.79 -13.64
CA LEU A 135 15.95 35.44 -12.57
C LEU A 135 15.45 36.87 -12.37
#